data_AF-A0A485PR98-F1
#
_entry.id   AF-A0A485PR98-F1
#
_cell.length_a   1.000
_cell.length_b   1.000
_cell.length_c   1.000
_cell.angle_alpha   90.00
_cell.angle_beta   90.00
_cell.angle_gamma   90.00
#
_symmetry.space_group_name_H-M   'P 1'
#
loop_
_entity.id
_entity.type
_entity.pdbx_description
1 polymer ?
#
loop_
_entity_poly.entity_id
_entity_poly.type
_entity_poly.pdbx_seq_one_letter_code
_entity_poly.pdbx_strand_id
1 'polypeptide(L)' 'MKKIEDNDTLGLIVIVKANKHQIKQSVKKLYDIDVVKVSTLIKPDDEKKAYV' A
#
# COMPACT_ATOMS: atom_id res chain seq x y z
N MET A 1 -17.61 -1.81 7.57
CA MET A 1 -16.20 -2.14 7.82
C MET A 1 -15.97 -3.61 7.50
N LYS A 2 -15.78 -3.95 6.22
CA LYS A 2 -15.65 -5.34 5.72
C LYS A 2 -14.57 -5.41 4.64
N LYS A 3 -13.31 -5.09 4.97
CA LYS A 3 -12.21 -5.21 4.00
C LYS A 3 -10.92 -5.80 4.57
N ILE A 4 -10.91 -6.16 5.86
CA ILE A 4 -9.72 -6.74 6.51
C ILE A 4 -9.78 -8.27 6.51
N GLU A 5 -10.94 -8.88 6.24
CA GLU A 5 -11.15 -10.33 6.49
C GLU A 5 -11.10 -11.23 5.25
N ASP A 6 -11.17 -10.69 4.02
CA ASP A 6 -11.30 -11.53 2.80
C ASP A 6 -10.06 -11.55 1.89
N ASN A 7 -9.03 -10.75 2.16
CA ASN A 7 -7.74 -10.80 1.46
C ASN A 7 -6.66 -10.28 2.41
N ASP A 8 -5.51 -10.95 2.46
CA ASP A 8 -4.29 -10.53 3.18
C ASP A 8 -3.68 -9.25 2.54
N THR A 9 -4.46 -8.18 2.39
CA THR A 9 -4.09 -6.96 1.68
C THR A 9 -4.15 -5.76 2.62
N LEU A 10 -3.01 -5.12 2.81
CA LEU A 10 -2.88 -3.93 3.67
C LEU A 10 -3.13 -2.66 2.85
N GLY A 11 -4.12 -1.88 3.29
CA GLY A 11 -4.44 -0.57 2.71
C GLY A 11 -3.66 0.55 3.39
N LEU A 12 -2.72 1.17 2.66
CA LEU A 12 -1.86 2.26 3.15
C LEU A 12 -2.18 3.56 2.42
N ILE A 13 -2.08 4.70 3.12
CA ILE A 13 -2.05 6.02 2.50
C ILE A 13 -0.58 6.40 2.32
N VAL A 14 -0.20 6.81 1.11
CA VAL A 14 1.18 7.12 0.73
C VAL A 14 1.24 8.43 -0.03
N ILE A 15 2.43 9.05 -0.05
CA ILE A 15 2.69 10.28 -0.81
C ILE A 15 2.47 10.00 -2.30
N VAL A 16 1.84 10.93 -3.03
CA VAL A 16 1.49 10.77 -4.46
C VAL A 16 2.71 10.55 -5.35
N LYS A 17 3.87 11.06 -4.96
CA LYS A 17 5.14 10.86 -5.68
C LYS A 17 5.78 9.48 -5.45
N ALA A 18 5.32 8.71 -4.45
CA ALA A 18 5.92 7.41 -4.15
C ALA A 18 5.61 6.39 -5.25
N ASN A 19 6.65 5.66 -5.68
CA ASN A 19 6.50 4.56 -6.63
C ASN A 19 6.28 3.21 -5.92
N LYS A 20 5.86 2.19 -6.66
CA LYS A 20 5.55 0.87 -6.10
C LYS A 20 6.76 0.18 -5.44
N HIS A 21 7.97 0.42 -5.94
CA HIS A 21 9.19 -0.17 -5.39
C HIS A 21 9.55 0.43 -4.02
N GLN A 22 9.44 1.75 -3.89
CA GLN A 22 9.63 2.46 -2.63
C GLN A 22 8.63 1.99 -1.57
N ILE A 23 7.34 1.87 -1.96
CA ILE A 23 6.29 1.39 -1.07
C ILE A 23 6.62 -0.04 -0.60
N LYS A 24 7.01 -0.93 -1.53
CA LYS A 24 7.39 -2.31 -1.22
C LYS A 24 8.56 -2.39 -0.23
N GLN A 25 9.61 -1.61 -0.45
CA GLN A 25 10.79 -1.58 0.42
C GLN A 25 10.47 -1.01 1.79
N SER A 26 9.72 0.09 1.87
CA SER A 26 9.33 0.72 3.13
C SER A 26 8.44 -0.20 3.96
N VAL A 27 7.48 -0.88 3.34
CA VAL A 27 6.60 -1.82 4.04
C VAL A 27 7.36 -3.02 4.59
N LYS A 28 8.27 -3.60 3.78
CA LYS A 28 9.16 -4.66 4.25
C LYS A 28 10.03 -4.21 5.42
N LYS A 29 10.56 -2.98 5.39
CA LYS A 29 11.40 -2.46 6.47
C LYS A 29 10.63 -2.14 7.75
N LEU A 30 9.41 -1.61 7.65
CA LEU A 30 8.63 -1.15 8.81
C LEU A 30 7.92 -2.30 9.54
N TYR A 31 7.45 -3.30 8.79
CA TYR A 31 6.61 -4.37 9.33
C TYR A 31 7.26 -5.76 9.21
N ASP A 32 8.46 -5.86 8.62
CA ASP A 32 9.17 -7.12 8.36
C ASP A 32 8.33 -8.16 7.60
N ILE A 33 7.50 -7.69 6.67
CA ILE A 33 6.62 -8.53 5.84
C ILE A 33 7.14 -8.65 4.41
N ASP A 34 7.01 -9.86 3.85
CA ASP A 34 7.27 -10.10 2.44
C ASP A 34 6.08 -9.72 1.58
N VAL A 35 6.28 -8.69 0.76
CA VAL A 35 5.25 -8.14 -0.13
C VAL A 35 5.25 -8.89 -1.46
N VAL A 36 4.12 -9.50 -1.81
CA VAL A 36 3.94 -10.17 -3.11
C VAL A 36 3.71 -9.13 -4.22
N LYS A 37 2.71 -8.26 -4.06
CA LYS A 37 2.29 -7.32 -5.11
C LYS A 37 1.79 -6.01 -4.51
N VAL A 38 2.24 -4.90 -5.09
CA VAL A 38 1.73 -3.57 -4.74
C VAL A 38 0.83 -3.02 -5.86
N SER A 39 -0.38 -2.63 -5.50
CA SER A 39 -1.32 -1.89 -6.35
C SER A 39 -1.55 -0.51 -5.78
N THR A 40 -1.66 0.52 -6.62
CA THR A 40 -1.80 1.92 -6.16
C THR A 40 -2.90 2.61 -6.93
N LEU A 41 -3.67 3.46 -6.24
CA LEU A 41 -4.72 4.30 -6.79
C LEU A 41 -4.54 5.74 -6.28
N ILE A 42 -4.62 6.73 -7.16
CA ILE A 42 -4.63 8.15 -6.78
C ILE A 42 -6.10 8.55 -6.54
N LYS A 43 -6.40 9.06 -5.36
CA LYS A 43 -7.70 9.61 -4.98
C LYS A 43 -7.80 11.07 -5.46
N PRO A 44 -9.02 11.57 -5.71
CA PRO A 44 -9.24 12.97 -6.12
C PRO A 44 -8.75 14.00 -5.09
N ASP A 45 -8.64 13.62 -3.80
CA ASP A 45 -8.11 14.47 -2.72
C ASP A 45 -6.56 14.58 -2.71
N ASP A 46 -5.90 14.31 -3.83
CA ASP A 46 -4.43 14.27 -3.98
C ASP A 46 -3.73 13.32 -2.98
N GLU A 47 -4.39 12.21 -2.65
CA GLU A 47 -3.83 11.14 -1.83
C GLU A 47 -3.64 9.87 -2.63
N LYS A 48 -2.50 9.20 -2.51
CA LYS A 48 -2.31 7.86 -3.10
C LYS A 48 -2.64 6.80 -2.07
N LYS A 49 -3.55 5.88 -2.43
CA LYS A 49 -3.84 4.67 -1.68
C LYS A 49 -3.05 3.51 -2.27
N ALA A 50 -2.27 2.82 -1.45
CA ALA A 50 -1.56 1.60 -1.81
C ALA A 50 -2.28 0.39 -1.19
N TYR A 51 -2.37 -0.67 -1.96
CA TYR A 51 -2.81 -2.00 -1.56
C TYR A 51 -1.59 -2.89 -1.70
N VAL A 52 -1.13 -3.43 -0.58
CA VAL A 52 0.10 -4.20 -0.46
C VAL A 52 -0.22 -5.64 -0.06
#